data_AF-A0A538H577-F1
#
_entry.id   AF-A0A538H577-F1
#
_cell.length_a   1.000
_cell.length_b   1.000
_cell.length_c   1.000
_cell.angle_alpha   90.00
_cell.angle_beta   90.00
_cell.angle_gamma   90.00
#
_symmetry.space_group_name_H-M   'P 1'
#
loop_
_entity.id
_entity.type
_entity.pdbx_description
1 polymer ?
#
loop_
_entity_poly.entity_id
_entity_poly.type
_entity_poly.pdbx_seq_one_letter_code
_entity_poly.pdbx_strand_id
1 'polypeptide(L)'
;MTLFPLQRRFRPELWVKVVPELDRAAAAIARQQEGTVSGSRTVTTAGERARSFDVAYTSEGKQLVERIVFVLRAKQEYLLLCRYERGGATDACDGLLTSFRLAAA
;
A
#
# COMPACT_ATOMS: atom_id res chain seq x y z
N MET A 1 7.33 5.70 -4.96
CA MET A 1 6.20 5.08 -5.69
C MET A 1 6.76 4.17 -6.76
N THR A 2 6.18 2.99 -6.89
CA THR A 2 6.51 2.04 -7.97
C THR A 2 5.25 1.74 -8.78
N LEU A 3 5.40 1.55 -10.09
CA LEU A 3 4.31 1.27 -11.02
C LEU A 3 4.47 -0.14 -11.60
N PHE A 4 3.40 -0.94 -11.55
CA PHE A 4 3.36 -2.28 -12.11
C PHE A 4 2.23 -2.41 -13.14
N PRO A 5 2.50 -2.94 -14.34
CA PRO A 5 1.44 -3.20 -15.31
C PRO A 5 0.58 -4.39 -14.88
N LEU A 6 -0.73 -4.23 -14.94
CA LEU A 6 -1.68 -5.32 -14.73
C LEU A 6 -1.84 -6.15 -16.01
N GLN A 7 -1.96 -7.47 -15.85
CA GLN A 7 -2.22 -8.37 -16.98
C GLN A 7 -3.57 -8.07 -17.65
N ARG A 8 -4.57 -7.68 -16.85
CA ARG A 8 -5.90 -7.29 -17.29
C ARG A 8 -6.26 -5.93 -16.75
N ARG A 9 -7.09 -5.19 -17.49
CA ARG A 9 -7.63 -3.92 -17.01
C ARG A 9 -8.47 -4.18 -15.74
N PHE A 10 -8.06 -3.58 -14.64
CA PHE A 10 -8.84 -3.47 -13.43
C PHE A 10 -10.14 -2.69 -13.68
N ARG A 11 -11.22 -3.18 -13.10
CA ARG A 11 -12.54 -2.53 -13.11
C ARG A 11 -12.99 -2.37 -11.66
N PRO A 12 -13.54 -1.23 -11.24
CA PRO A 12 -13.91 -0.98 -9.85
C PRO A 12 -14.84 -2.05 -9.24
N GLU A 13 -15.67 -2.70 -10.04
CA GLU A 13 -16.61 -3.73 -9.60
C GLU A 13 -15.88 -5.00 -9.11
N LEU A 14 -14.61 -5.18 -9.48
CA LEU A 14 -13.77 -6.30 -9.04
C LEU A 14 -13.13 -6.07 -7.67
N TRP A 15 -13.36 -4.93 -7.01
CA TRP A 15 -12.70 -4.58 -5.75
C TRP A 15 -12.82 -5.67 -4.68
N VAL A 16 -14.02 -6.19 -4.44
CA VAL A 16 -14.24 -7.25 -3.44
C VAL A 16 -13.44 -8.51 -3.75
N LYS A 17 -13.22 -8.80 -5.04
CA LYS A 17 -12.43 -9.96 -5.50
C LYS A 17 -10.92 -9.75 -5.36
N VAL A 18 -10.43 -8.52 -5.54
CA VAL A 18 -9.00 -8.22 -5.50
C VAL A 18 -8.45 -8.01 -4.09
N VAL A 19 -9.28 -7.58 -3.13
CA VAL A 19 -8.82 -7.35 -1.74
C VAL A 19 -8.07 -8.56 -1.15
N PRO A 20 -8.55 -9.81 -1.25
CA PRO A 20 -7.79 -10.97 -0.79
C PRO A 20 -6.46 -11.20 -1.51
N GLU A 21 -6.33 -10.78 -2.77
CA GLU A 21 -5.06 -10.84 -3.51
C GLU A 21 -4.06 -9.81 -2.96
N LEU A 22 -4.53 -8.59 -2.71
CA LEU A 22 -3.71 -7.52 -2.10
C LEU A 22 -3.29 -7.87 -0.67
N ASP A 23 -4.18 -8.49 0.11
CA ASP A 23 -3.86 -8.98 1.46
C ASP A 23 -2.76 -10.05 1.42
N ARG A 24 -2.80 -10.98 0.44
CA ARG A 24 -1.74 -11.97 0.23
C ARG A 24 -0.43 -11.34 -0.20
N ALA A 25 -0.47 -10.34 -1.09
CA ALA A 25 0.72 -9.61 -1.53
C ALA A 25 1.38 -8.88 -0.36
N ALA A 26 0.61 -8.17 0.47
CA ALA A 26 1.11 -7.51 1.67
C ALA A 26 1.72 -8.51 2.68
N ALA A 27 1.08 -9.66 2.87
CA ALA A 27 1.62 -10.71 3.73
C ALA A 27 2.94 -11.29 3.19
N ALA A 28 3.09 -11.42 1.86
CA ALA A 28 4.34 -11.86 1.25
C ALA A 28 5.46 -10.82 1.44
N ILE A 29 5.17 -9.53 1.27
CA ILE A 29 6.11 -8.44 1.53
C ILE A 29 6.52 -8.43 2.99
N ALA A 30 5.56 -8.54 3.92
CA ALA A 30 5.85 -8.60 5.35
C ALA A 30 6.81 -9.75 5.69
N ARG A 31 6.59 -10.94 5.13
CA ARG A 31 7.49 -12.09 5.34
C ARG A 31 8.90 -11.85 4.81
N GLN A 32 9.04 -11.20 3.65
CA GLN A 32 10.36 -10.85 3.08
C GLN A 32 11.15 -9.88 3.98
N GLN A 33 10.46 -9.10 4.80
CA GLN A 33 11.05 -8.17 5.76
C GLN A 33 11.20 -8.76 7.16
N GLU A 34 10.94 -10.06 7.33
CA GLU A 34 10.83 -10.71 8.66
C GLU A 34 9.85 -9.97 9.59
N GLY A 35 8.83 -9.36 8.98
CA GLY A 35 7.82 -8.54 9.63
C GLY A 35 6.44 -9.19 9.67
N THR A 36 5.49 -8.42 10.19
CA THR A 36 4.09 -8.83 10.30
C THR A 36 3.17 -7.69 9.88
N VAL A 37 2.05 -8.03 9.23
CA VAL A 37 1.00 -7.05 8.94
C VAL A 37 0.29 -6.73 10.27
N SER A 38 0.48 -5.52 10.79
CA SER A 38 -0.14 -5.06 12.04
C SER A 38 -1.46 -4.33 11.84
N GLY A 39 -1.77 -3.92 10.61
CA GLY A 39 -3.02 -3.25 10.28
C GLY A 39 -3.34 -3.32 8.81
N SER A 40 -4.63 -3.33 8.48
CA SER A 40 -5.12 -3.24 7.11
C SER A 40 -6.40 -2.40 7.05
N ARG A 41 -6.55 -1.58 6.01
CA ARG A 41 -7.74 -0.74 5.81
C ARG A 41 -7.93 -0.37 4.35
N THR A 42 -9.19 -0.18 3.97
CA THR A 42 -9.52 0.42 2.67
C THR A 42 -9.51 1.93 2.84
N VAL A 43 -8.84 2.63 1.94
CA VAL A 43 -8.74 4.09 1.92
C VAL A 43 -9.10 4.60 0.53
N THR A 44 -9.30 5.91 0.42
CA THR A 44 -9.43 6.59 -0.86
C THR A 44 -8.20 7.46 -1.08
N THR A 45 -7.52 7.30 -2.20
CA THR A 45 -6.39 8.16 -2.61
C THR A 45 -6.45 8.39 -4.11
N ALA A 46 -6.12 9.61 -4.54
CA ALA A 46 -6.23 10.03 -5.94
C ALA A 46 -7.60 9.75 -6.60
N GLY A 47 -8.69 9.71 -5.81
CA GLY A 47 -10.04 9.41 -6.29
C GLY A 47 -10.37 7.92 -6.47
N GLU A 48 -9.43 7.03 -6.19
CA GLU A 48 -9.60 5.58 -6.32
C GLU A 48 -9.69 4.91 -4.95
N ARG A 49 -10.38 3.76 -4.89
CA ARG A 49 -10.27 2.84 -3.75
C ARG A 49 -8.88 2.22 -3.74
N ALA A 50 -8.27 2.21 -2.58
CA ALA A 50 -6.95 1.66 -2.35
C ALA A 50 -6.91 0.81 -1.07
N ARG A 51 -5.98 -0.13 -1.04
CA ARG A 51 -5.79 -1.02 0.11
C ARG A 51 -4.48 -0.66 0.79
N SER A 52 -4.59 -0.20 2.04
CA SER A 52 -3.46 0.20 2.88
C SER A 52 -3.15 -0.88 3.90
N PHE A 53 -1.88 -1.14 4.12
CA PHE A 53 -1.34 -2.04 5.12
C PHE A 53 -0.26 -1.34 5.92
N ASP A 54 -0.19 -1.61 7.21
CA ASP A 54 0.96 -1.26 8.03
C ASP A 54 1.71 -2.57 8.35
N VAL A 55 2.96 -2.66 7.91
CA VAL A 55 3.86 -3.79 8.16
C VAL A 55 4.85 -3.39 9.23
N ALA A 56 4.81 -4.06 10.37
CA ALA A 56 5.77 -3.83 11.44
C ALA A 56 6.90 -4.85 11.41
N TYR A 57 8.13 -4.37 11.54
CA TYR A 57 9.34 -5.17 11.50
C TYR A 57 10.46 -4.50 12.28
N THR A 58 11.54 -5.23 12.52
CA THR A 58 12.76 -4.70 13.16
C THR A 58 13.87 -4.65 12.13
N SER A 59 14.60 -3.54 12.06
CA SER A 59 15.78 -3.40 11.20
C SER A 59 16.81 -2.54 11.92
N GLU A 60 18.06 -2.98 11.95
CA GLU A 60 19.18 -2.27 12.59
C GLU A 60 18.88 -1.85 14.05
N GLY A 61 18.20 -2.71 14.80
CA GLY A 61 17.82 -2.46 16.20
C GLY A 61 16.62 -1.51 16.40
N LYS A 62 16.04 -0.99 15.31
CA LYS A 62 14.87 -0.10 15.35
C LYS A 62 13.58 -0.84 15.06
N GLN A 63 12.51 -0.52 15.79
CA GLN A 63 11.16 -0.96 15.46
C GLN A 63 10.56 -0.02 14.42
N LEU A 64 10.32 -0.53 13.22
CA LEU A 64 9.84 0.24 12.08
C LEU A 64 8.44 -0.20 11.68
N VAL A 65 7.73 0.70 11.03
CA VAL A 65 6.50 0.42 10.31
C VAL A 65 6.68 0.88 8.87
N GLU A 66 6.42 -0.01 7.92
CA GLU A 66 6.28 0.33 6.51
C GLU A 66 4.79 0.31 6.15
N ARG A 67 4.28 1.47 5.76
CA ARG A 67 2.95 1.62 5.20
C ARG A 67 2.99 1.37 3.70
N ILE A 68 2.20 0.40 3.27
CA ILE A 68 2.06 -0.03 1.89
C ILE A 68 0.65 0.34 1.43
N VAL A 69 0.51 1.04 0.31
CA VAL A 69 -0.80 1.35 -0.29
C VAL A 69 -0.81 0.90 -1.74
N PHE A 70 -1.73 -0.03 -2.05
CA PHE A 70 -2.00 -0.49 -3.40
C PHE A 70 -3.15 0.33 -3.99
N VAL A 71 -2.89 1.01 -5.11
CA VAL A 71 -3.89 1.75 -5.89
C VAL A 71 -4.00 1.10 -7.26
N LEU A 72 -5.21 0.67 -7.64
CA LEU A 72 -5.44 0.02 -8.92
C LEU A 72 -6.22 0.96 -9.84
N ARG A 73 -5.69 1.24 -11.03
CA ARG A 73 -6.41 2.04 -12.04
C ARG A 73 -6.12 1.54 -13.43
N ALA A 74 -7.20 1.27 -14.18
CA ALA A 74 -7.12 0.75 -15.54
C ALA A 74 -6.14 -0.44 -15.62
N LYS A 75 -5.01 -0.31 -16.31
CA LYS A 75 -4.04 -1.42 -16.48
C LYS A 75 -2.80 -1.25 -15.58
N GLN A 76 -2.92 -0.50 -14.49
CA GLN A 76 -1.81 -0.12 -13.64
C GLN A 76 -2.12 -0.41 -12.18
N GLU A 77 -1.10 -0.88 -11.47
CA GLU A 77 -1.00 -0.94 -10.02
C GLU A 77 0.09 0.04 -9.57
N TYR A 78 -0.29 0.95 -8.67
CA TYR A 78 0.64 1.88 -8.04
C TYR A 78 0.88 1.39 -6.62
N LEU A 79 2.15 1.15 -6.29
CA LEU A 79 2.61 0.81 -4.96
C LEU A 79 3.19 2.07 -4.31
N LEU A 80 2.49 2.60 -3.31
CA LEU A 80 3.00 3.68 -2.46
C LEU A 80 3.61 3.06 -1.21
N LEU A 81 4.85 3.45 -0.91
CA LEU A 81 5.60 2.97 0.23
C LEU A 81 6.05 4.16 1.06
N CYS A 82 5.84 4.08 2.37
CA CYS A 82 6.36 5.04 3.32
C CYS A 82 6.78 4.31 4.59
N ARG A 83 7.84 4.78 5.25
CA ARG A 83 8.43 4.13 6.42
C ARG A 83 8.58 5.14 7.55
N TYR A 84 8.30 4.70 8.77
CA TYR A 84 8.45 5.50 9.98
C TYR A 84 8.81 4.60 11.17
N GLU A 85 9.38 5.17 12.22
CA GLU A 85 9.62 4.44 13.48
C GLU A 85 8.30 4.17 14.19
N ARG A 86 8.14 3.00 14.81
CA ARG A 86 6.91 2.63 15.52
C ARG A 86 6.66 3.63 16.67
N GLY A 87 5.49 4.27 16.67
CA GLY A 87 5.14 5.32 17.63
C GLY A 87 5.65 6.72 17.26
N GLY A 88 6.39 6.86 16.15
CA GLY A 88 6.84 8.14 15.61
C GLY A 88 5.77 8.84 14.77
N ALA A 89 6.13 10.02 14.24
CA ALA A 89 5.25 10.84 13.41
C ALA A 89 4.92 10.18 12.07
N THR A 90 3.67 10.32 11.62
CA THR A 90 3.17 9.76 10.35
C THR A 90 2.88 10.81 9.28
N ASP A 91 3.06 12.09 9.58
CA ASP A 91 2.63 13.22 8.74
C ASP A 91 3.23 13.15 7.32
N ALA A 92 4.48 12.71 7.19
CA ALA A 92 5.10 12.52 5.88
C ALA A 92 4.42 11.41 5.05
N CYS A 93 4.01 10.32 5.70
CA CYS A 93 3.27 9.25 5.04
C CYS A 93 1.86 9.70 4.66
N ASP A 94 1.19 10.41 5.56
CA ASP A 94 -0.15 10.94 5.30
C ASP A 94 -0.11 12.00 4.18
N GLY A 95 0.95 12.81 4.15
CA GLY A 95 1.28 13.74 3.06
C GLY A 95 1.49 13.03 1.72
N LEU A 96 2.19 11.90 1.68
CA LEU A 96 2.32 11.09 0.46
C LEU A 96 0.95 10.62 -0.04
N LEU A 97 0.10 10.09 0.83
CA LEU A 97 -1.22 9.58 0.44
C LEU A 97 -2.16 10.69 -0.06
N THR A 98 -2.09 11.88 0.51
CA THR A 98 -2.96 13.02 0.17
C THR A 98 -2.49 13.78 -1.07
N SER A 99 -1.18 13.88 -1.26
CA SER A 99 -0.58 14.57 -2.41
C SER A 99 -0.47 13.69 -3.66
N PHE A 100 -0.59 12.36 -3.52
CA PHE A 100 -0.52 11.45 -4.66
C PHE A 100 -1.60 11.77 -5.70
N ARG A 101 -1.15 11.93 -6.95
CA ARG A 101 -2.01 12.15 -8.12
C ARG A 101 -1.70 11.10 -9.17
N LEU A 102 -2.76 10.58 -9.78
CA LEU A 102 -2.64 9.76 -10.97
C LEU A 102 -2.47 10.67 -12.19
N ALA A 103 -1.59 10.30 -13.12
CA ALA A 103 -1.50 10.99 -14.39
C ALA A 103 -2.87 10.95 -15.10
N ALA A 104 -3.18 12.01 -15.86
CA ALA A 104 -4.33 12.00 -16.76
C ALA A 104 -4.17 10.83 -17.75
N ALA A 105 -5.28 10.13 -17.99
CA ALA A 105 -5.32 8.98 -18.89
C ALA A 105 -5.39 9.42 -20.35
#